data_AF-A0A961PHJ4-F1
#
_entry.id   AF-A0A961PHJ4-F1
#
_cell.length_a   1.000
_cell.length_b   1.000
_cell.length_c   1.000
_cell.angle_alpha   90.00
_cell.angle_beta   90.00
_cell.angle_gamma   90.00
#
_symmetry.space_group_name_H-M   'P 1'
#
loop_
_entity.id
_entity.type
_entity.pdbx_description
1 polymer ?
#
loop_
_entity_poly.entity_id
_entity_poly.type
_entity_poly.pdbx_seq_one_letter_code
_entity_poly.pdbx_strand_id
1 'polypeptide(L)'
;MIRWNGRLIESLIEHDTASGALNGTWKLEGRNWEIGYLSVADSDGGRVKFIDADTRSGRHIDVLDLGVNSVVRLKTTAVDFVIGQSDADKHKVTLGSSDVTSVDLDAGINVLKTRDGFVGSISTGGVDKVVVGAGGAGLIATGNEDDTIKTQGGFVSAISAGKGDDDVTIGSGGAESVAAGIGDDVINAKGGVSYINSGSGDDVVYLGAEGASVVQLQNGNDLVVLTELARPEHGVILLGNDGTDTVSFARYSVGVTVDLEETGWQDPAATPVGLVQLRNFENVIGSDHADNLTGNALDNKFTGNAGADVFTFTGTEKDPEAGFDRVLDYEEGIDLLRLPGQAFGDLVIQDYGASLLITHANGDILLKDMAGVTLDASDFLFV
;
A
#
# COMPACT_ATOMS: atom_id res chain seq x y z
N MET A 1 -1.35 -39.57 -23.06
CA MET A 1 -0.38 -38.68 -23.75
C MET A 1 -0.86 -38.48 -25.18
N ILE A 2 -1.60 -37.41 -25.43
CA ILE A 2 -1.97 -37.01 -26.79
C ILE A 2 -0.72 -36.37 -27.41
N ARG A 3 -0.25 -36.91 -28.53
CA ARG A 3 0.84 -36.30 -29.32
C ARG A 3 0.21 -35.73 -30.57
N TRP A 4 0.37 -34.43 -30.78
CA TRP A 4 -0.19 -33.74 -31.94
C TRP A 4 0.88 -32.94 -32.67
N ASN A 5 0.88 -33.03 -34.01
CA ASN A 5 1.82 -32.40 -34.93
C ASN A 5 1.09 -31.57 -36.02
N GLY A 6 -0.20 -31.26 -35.80
CA GLY A 6 -0.97 -30.41 -36.72
C GLY A 6 -0.67 -28.92 -36.50
N ARG A 7 -1.30 -28.07 -37.32
CA ARG A 7 -1.11 -26.61 -37.24
C ARG A 7 -2.16 -25.91 -36.36
N LEU A 8 -3.41 -26.40 -36.36
CA LEU A 8 -4.54 -25.82 -35.62
C LEU A 8 -5.40 -26.91 -34.97
N ILE A 9 -5.79 -26.72 -33.70
CA ILE A 9 -6.88 -27.44 -33.02
C ILE A 9 -7.92 -26.40 -32.60
N GLU A 10 -9.18 -26.58 -33.02
CA GLU A 10 -10.25 -25.66 -32.61
C GLU A 10 -10.57 -25.79 -31.11
N SER A 11 -10.71 -27.02 -30.62
CA SER A 11 -11.01 -27.30 -29.21
C SER A 11 -10.41 -28.63 -28.76
N LEU A 12 -9.83 -28.64 -27.56
CA LEU A 12 -9.36 -29.83 -26.86
C LEU A 12 -9.94 -29.86 -25.44
N ILE A 13 -10.82 -30.82 -25.18
CA ILE A 13 -11.51 -30.99 -23.90
C ILE A 13 -11.32 -32.44 -23.43
N GLU A 14 -10.80 -32.63 -22.21
CA GLU A 14 -10.74 -33.94 -21.54
C GLU A 14 -11.70 -33.96 -20.35
N HIS A 15 -12.53 -35.01 -20.27
CA HIS A 15 -13.46 -35.29 -19.17
C HIS A 15 -13.20 -36.69 -18.61
N ASP A 16 -13.14 -36.84 -17.29
CA ASP A 16 -13.27 -38.15 -16.64
C ASP A 16 -14.70 -38.31 -16.10
N THR A 17 -15.42 -39.30 -16.62
CA THR A 17 -16.81 -39.60 -16.22
C THR A 17 -16.90 -40.80 -15.27
N ALA A 18 -15.77 -41.42 -14.92
CA ALA A 18 -15.77 -42.76 -14.33
C ALA A 18 -15.10 -42.86 -12.94
N SER A 19 -14.29 -41.90 -12.49
CA SER A 19 -13.45 -42.12 -11.29
C SER A 19 -13.50 -41.09 -10.16
N GLY A 20 -14.01 -39.88 -10.38
CA GLY A 20 -13.88 -38.79 -9.40
C GLY A 20 -12.42 -38.34 -9.27
N ALA A 21 -12.14 -37.08 -9.60
CA ALA A 21 -10.82 -36.44 -9.60
C ALA A 21 -9.85 -36.83 -10.74
N LEU A 22 -9.84 -36.01 -11.80
CA LEU A 22 -8.86 -36.04 -12.88
C LEU A 22 -7.51 -35.46 -12.40
N ASN A 23 -6.50 -36.32 -12.30
CA ASN A 23 -5.14 -35.95 -11.91
C ASN A 23 -4.17 -36.13 -13.09
N GLY A 24 -3.66 -35.03 -13.65
CA GLY A 24 -2.92 -35.08 -14.92
C GLY A 24 -1.85 -34.01 -15.10
N THR A 25 -0.89 -34.27 -15.98
CA THR A 25 0.08 -33.27 -16.44
C THR A 25 0.12 -33.23 -17.97
N TRP A 26 -0.31 -32.10 -18.51
CA TRP A 26 -0.22 -31.74 -19.91
C TRP A 26 1.11 -31.05 -20.19
N LYS A 27 1.94 -31.73 -20.99
CA LYS A 27 3.22 -31.18 -21.44
C LYS A 27 3.03 -30.55 -22.81
N LEU A 28 3.19 -29.24 -22.88
CA LEU A 28 3.15 -28.46 -24.10
C LEU A 28 4.55 -28.49 -24.74
N GLU A 29 4.66 -29.09 -25.92
CA GLU A 29 5.91 -29.34 -26.63
C GLU A 29 5.76 -28.99 -28.12
N GLY A 30 6.87 -28.90 -28.84
CA GLY A 30 6.86 -28.66 -30.28
C GLY A 30 6.83 -27.17 -30.64
N ARG A 31 6.45 -26.85 -31.88
CA ARG A 31 6.53 -25.50 -32.46
C ARG A 31 5.39 -25.26 -33.46
N ASN A 32 5.08 -24.00 -33.72
CA ASN A 32 4.19 -23.54 -34.79
C ASN A 32 2.81 -24.20 -34.77
N TRP A 33 2.18 -24.13 -33.61
CA TRP A 33 0.83 -24.63 -33.42
C TRP A 33 -0.07 -23.66 -32.68
N GLU A 34 -1.36 -23.82 -32.92
CA GLU A 34 -2.42 -22.98 -32.38
C GLU A 34 -3.54 -23.85 -31.83
N ILE A 35 -4.05 -23.51 -30.65
CA ILE A 35 -5.21 -24.14 -30.02
C ILE A 35 -6.23 -23.04 -29.71
N GLY A 36 -7.41 -23.09 -30.31
CA GLY A 36 -8.44 -22.10 -30.04
C GLY A 36 -8.94 -22.18 -28.59
N TYR A 37 -9.26 -23.38 -28.13
CA TYR A 37 -9.78 -23.58 -26.78
C TYR A 37 -9.20 -24.84 -26.12
N LEU A 38 -8.53 -24.68 -24.98
CA LEU A 38 -7.98 -25.76 -24.18
C LEU A 38 -8.65 -25.75 -22.80
N SER A 39 -9.42 -26.79 -22.48
CA SER A 39 -10.08 -26.96 -21.18
C SER A 39 -9.90 -28.38 -20.65
N VAL A 40 -9.84 -28.53 -19.33
CA VAL A 40 -9.92 -29.82 -18.66
C VAL A 40 -10.99 -29.72 -17.59
N ALA A 41 -12.16 -30.28 -17.88
CA ALA A 41 -13.33 -30.19 -17.04
C ALA A 41 -13.47 -31.47 -16.21
N ASP A 42 -13.32 -31.31 -14.90
CA ASP A 42 -13.50 -32.35 -13.90
C ASP A 42 -14.51 -31.87 -12.84
N SER A 43 -15.33 -32.78 -12.34
CA SER A 43 -16.45 -32.44 -11.46
C SER A 43 -16.07 -32.41 -9.99
N ASP A 44 -14.99 -33.07 -9.54
CA ASP A 44 -14.65 -33.12 -8.10
C ASP A 44 -13.17 -33.42 -7.81
N GLY A 45 -12.45 -32.45 -7.23
CA GLY A 45 -11.20 -32.68 -6.48
C GLY A 45 -9.95 -33.08 -7.29
N GLY A 46 -10.02 -33.10 -8.63
CA GLY A 46 -8.88 -33.32 -9.50
C GLY A 46 -7.85 -32.21 -9.44
N ARG A 47 -6.66 -32.48 -10.00
CA ARG A 47 -5.57 -31.52 -10.12
C ARG A 47 -4.90 -31.65 -11.46
N VAL A 48 -4.99 -30.60 -12.26
CA VAL A 48 -4.42 -30.56 -13.61
C VAL A 48 -3.20 -29.65 -13.63
N LYS A 49 -2.20 -30.00 -14.45
CA LYS A 49 -1.02 -29.18 -14.67
C LYS A 49 -0.80 -28.94 -16.15
N PHE A 50 -0.66 -27.69 -16.57
CA PHE A 50 -0.24 -27.30 -17.90
C PHE A 50 1.18 -26.76 -17.84
N ILE A 51 2.12 -27.40 -18.54
CA ILE A 51 3.55 -27.08 -18.42
C ILE A 51 4.21 -27.04 -19.80
N ASP A 52 4.89 -25.93 -20.08
CA ASP A 52 5.86 -25.87 -21.17
C ASP A 52 7.06 -26.77 -20.88
N ALA A 53 7.09 -27.92 -21.56
CA ALA A 53 8.17 -28.90 -21.42
C ALA A 53 9.43 -28.50 -22.20
N ASP A 54 9.31 -27.61 -23.19
CA ASP A 54 10.43 -26.98 -23.89
C ASP A 54 10.17 -25.47 -24.13
N THR A 55 11.15 -24.75 -24.68
CA THR A 55 11.11 -23.28 -24.92
C THR A 55 11.02 -22.92 -26.40
N ARG A 56 10.50 -23.81 -27.24
CA ARG A 56 10.31 -23.53 -28.67
C ARG A 56 9.19 -22.50 -28.87
N SER A 57 9.27 -21.78 -29.99
CA SER A 57 8.38 -20.65 -30.31
C SER A 57 7.21 -21.05 -31.21
N GLY A 58 6.30 -20.09 -31.42
CA GLY A 58 5.16 -20.22 -32.33
C GLY A 58 4.05 -21.11 -31.77
N ARG A 59 3.91 -21.17 -30.45
CA ARG A 59 2.81 -21.89 -29.79
C ARG A 59 1.86 -20.87 -29.21
N HIS A 60 0.58 -21.05 -29.49
CA HIS A 60 -0.45 -20.11 -29.08
C HIS A 60 -1.72 -20.84 -28.68
N ILE A 61 -2.35 -20.36 -27.62
CA ILE A 61 -3.63 -20.83 -27.11
C ILE A 61 -4.55 -19.59 -27.01
N ASP A 62 -5.69 -19.55 -27.70
CA ASP A 62 -6.57 -18.39 -27.54
C ASP A 62 -7.14 -18.39 -26.11
N VAL A 63 -7.78 -19.50 -25.70
CA VAL A 63 -8.37 -19.63 -24.36
C VAL A 63 -7.81 -20.86 -23.63
N LEU A 64 -7.21 -20.62 -22.46
CA LEU A 64 -6.83 -21.64 -21.50
C LEU A 64 -7.79 -21.62 -20.31
N ASP A 65 -8.69 -22.60 -20.27
CA ASP A 65 -9.59 -22.83 -19.15
C ASP A 65 -8.98 -23.83 -18.17
N LEU A 66 -8.84 -23.37 -16.93
CA LEU A 66 -8.17 -24.06 -15.85
C LEU A 66 -9.01 -25.17 -15.24
N GLY A 67 -10.34 -25.16 -15.40
CA GLY A 67 -11.22 -26.06 -14.66
C GLY A 67 -10.94 -26.01 -13.15
N VAL A 68 -10.77 -27.17 -12.51
CA VAL A 68 -10.60 -27.29 -11.05
C VAL A 68 -9.12 -27.44 -10.63
N ASN A 69 -8.74 -26.82 -9.50
CA ASN A 69 -7.44 -26.91 -8.82
C ASN A 69 -6.17 -26.94 -9.71
N SER A 70 -6.07 -26.05 -10.69
CA SER A 70 -5.02 -26.10 -11.72
C SER A 70 -3.67 -25.46 -11.40
N VAL A 71 -2.61 -25.98 -12.04
CA VAL A 71 -1.27 -25.36 -12.06
C VAL A 71 -0.81 -25.10 -13.49
N VAL A 72 -0.55 -23.84 -13.83
CA VAL A 72 -0.03 -23.43 -15.14
C VAL A 72 1.41 -22.95 -15.01
N ARG A 73 2.28 -23.42 -15.89
CA ARG A 73 3.67 -22.95 -16.03
C ARG A 73 4.03 -22.81 -17.49
N LEU A 74 3.76 -21.64 -18.04
CA LEU A 74 4.17 -21.27 -19.39
C LEU A 74 5.53 -20.57 -19.37
N LYS A 75 6.27 -20.74 -20.46
CA LYS A 75 7.57 -20.11 -20.70
C LYS A 75 7.50 -19.29 -21.98
N THR A 76 7.15 -19.94 -23.09
CA THR A 76 7.14 -19.37 -24.44
C THR A 76 5.85 -19.62 -25.20
N THR A 77 4.95 -20.47 -24.69
CA THR A 77 3.59 -20.58 -25.22
C THR A 77 2.82 -19.32 -24.88
N ALA A 78 2.31 -18.64 -25.91
CA ALA A 78 1.43 -17.49 -25.78
C ALA A 78 0.02 -17.95 -25.41
N VAL A 79 -0.67 -17.14 -24.63
CA VAL A 79 -2.08 -17.34 -24.28
C VAL A 79 -2.79 -16.01 -24.29
N ASP A 80 -3.95 -15.91 -24.93
CA ASP A 80 -4.70 -14.65 -24.94
C ASP A 80 -5.55 -14.52 -23.67
N PHE A 81 -6.25 -15.59 -23.29
CA PHE A 81 -7.17 -15.61 -22.15
C PHE A 81 -6.85 -16.79 -21.23
N VAL A 82 -6.70 -16.52 -19.93
CA VAL A 82 -6.62 -17.55 -18.89
C VAL A 82 -7.83 -17.42 -17.99
N ILE A 83 -8.66 -18.46 -17.91
CA ILE A 83 -9.88 -18.44 -17.12
C ILE A 83 -9.88 -19.57 -16.09
N GLY A 84 -10.22 -19.25 -14.84
CA GLY A 84 -10.46 -20.22 -13.76
C GLY A 84 -11.73 -19.83 -13.02
N GLN A 85 -12.61 -20.79 -12.76
CA GLN A 85 -13.91 -20.56 -12.12
C GLN A 85 -13.99 -21.41 -10.85
N SER A 86 -14.90 -21.02 -9.93
CA SER A 86 -15.31 -21.73 -8.70
C SER A 86 -14.50 -21.41 -7.45
N ASP A 87 -15.17 -20.76 -6.47
CA ASP A 87 -14.65 -20.40 -5.14
C ASP A 87 -14.03 -21.57 -4.36
N ALA A 88 -14.37 -22.83 -4.68
CA ALA A 88 -13.81 -23.99 -4.00
C ALA A 88 -12.39 -24.38 -4.49
N ASP A 89 -11.94 -23.81 -5.61
CA ASP A 89 -10.72 -24.20 -6.27
C ASP A 89 -9.48 -23.42 -5.83
N LYS A 90 -8.32 -23.93 -6.24
CA LYS A 90 -7.02 -23.25 -6.06
C LYS A 90 -6.24 -23.21 -7.36
N HIS A 91 -5.92 -22.02 -7.84
CA HIS A 91 -5.13 -21.87 -9.07
C HIS A 91 -3.73 -21.35 -8.79
N LYS A 92 -2.73 -21.96 -9.46
CA LYS A 92 -1.37 -21.44 -9.47
C LYS A 92 -0.89 -21.24 -10.89
N VAL A 93 -0.85 -19.99 -11.32
CA VAL A 93 -0.54 -19.61 -12.70
C VAL A 93 0.82 -18.90 -12.75
N THR A 94 1.69 -19.35 -13.65
CA THR A 94 2.93 -18.64 -13.97
C THR A 94 3.02 -18.47 -15.47
N LEU A 95 2.97 -17.22 -15.91
CA LEU A 95 2.97 -16.84 -17.32
C LEU A 95 4.38 -16.58 -17.83
N GLY A 96 4.51 -16.66 -19.16
CA GLY A 96 5.77 -16.57 -19.88
C GLY A 96 6.13 -15.15 -20.30
N SER A 97 6.86 -15.07 -21.40
CA SER A 97 7.31 -13.80 -22.01
C SER A 97 6.33 -13.22 -23.04
N SER A 98 5.18 -13.86 -23.25
CA SER A 98 4.18 -13.41 -24.21
C SER A 98 3.14 -12.55 -23.52
N ASP A 99 2.65 -11.54 -24.24
CA ASP A 99 1.53 -10.74 -23.78
C ASP A 99 0.27 -11.61 -23.63
N VAL A 100 -0.57 -11.24 -22.67
CA VAL A 100 -1.83 -11.90 -22.35
C VAL A 100 -2.92 -10.84 -22.32
N THR A 101 -4.06 -11.12 -22.94
CA THR A 101 -5.18 -10.17 -22.97
C THR A 101 -5.84 -10.08 -21.59
N SER A 102 -6.26 -11.21 -21.03
CA SER A 102 -6.78 -11.25 -19.65
C SER A 102 -6.42 -12.52 -18.90
N VAL A 103 -6.41 -12.38 -17.58
CA VAL A 103 -6.33 -13.47 -16.61
C VAL A 103 -7.46 -13.27 -15.63
N ASP A 104 -8.45 -14.16 -15.65
CA ASP A 104 -9.66 -14.08 -14.83
C ASP A 104 -9.75 -15.36 -13.96
N LEU A 105 -9.46 -15.24 -12.67
CA LEU A 105 -9.35 -16.37 -11.75
C LEU A 105 -10.29 -16.18 -10.55
N ASP A 106 -11.46 -16.81 -10.60
CA ASP A 106 -12.52 -16.66 -9.58
C ASP A 106 -12.54 -17.86 -8.63
N ALA A 107 -11.36 -18.31 -8.20
CA ALA A 107 -11.20 -19.46 -7.31
C ALA A 107 -10.75 -19.01 -5.93
N GLY A 108 -11.22 -19.62 -4.85
CA GLY A 108 -11.04 -19.06 -3.50
C GLY A 108 -9.58 -18.85 -3.05
N ILE A 109 -8.59 -19.42 -3.74
CA ILE A 109 -7.18 -19.01 -3.63
C ILE A 109 -6.50 -19.01 -5.00
N ASN A 110 -5.98 -17.85 -5.42
CA ASN A 110 -5.18 -17.72 -6.64
C ASN A 110 -3.74 -17.27 -6.36
N VAL A 111 -2.78 -17.93 -7.01
CA VAL A 111 -1.38 -17.49 -7.02
C VAL A 111 -0.97 -17.24 -8.46
N LEU A 112 -0.98 -15.98 -8.87
CA LEU A 112 -0.59 -15.53 -10.20
C LEU A 112 0.82 -14.93 -10.17
N LYS A 113 1.66 -15.33 -11.13
CA LYS A 113 2.93 -14.67 -11.41
C LYS A 113 3.09 -14.41 -12.90
N THR A 114 3.22 -13.15 -13.29
CA THR A 114 3.61 -12.74 -14.64
C THR A 114 5.13 -12.56 -14.72
N ARG A 115 5.67 -12.40 -15.93
CA ARG A 115 7.10 -12.18 -16.17
C ARG A 115 7.31 -10.99 -17.10
N ASP A 116 7.67 -11.25 -18.35
CA ASP A 116 8.12 -10.22 -19.29
C ASP A 116 7.01 -9.76 -20.24
N GLY A 117 5.96 -10.58 -20.41
CA GLY A 117 4.77 -10.21 -21.18
C GLY A 117 3.86 -9.30 -20.38
N PHE A 118 3.26 -8.33 -21.08
CA PHE A 118 2.24 -7.45 -20.54
C PHE A 118 0.92 -8.22 -20.37
N VAL A 119 0.19 -7.95 -19.29
CA VAL A 119 -1.17 -8.50 -19.11
C VAL A 119 -2.19 -7.37 -19.17
N GLY A 120 -3.14 -7.43 -20.10
CA GLY A 120 -4.17 -6.39 -20.27
C GLY A 120 -4.99 -6.19 -19.00
N SER A 121 -5.59 -7.27 -18.48
CA SER A 121 -6.28 -7.26 -17.19
C SER A 121 -6.01 -8.52 -16.39
N ILE A 122 -5.90 -8.35 -15.08
CA ILE A 122 -5.88 -9.41 -14.09
C ILE A 122 -7.09 -9.19 -13.20
N SER A 123 -7.98 -10.16 -13.13
CA SER A 123 -9.10 -10.21 -12.20
C SER A 123 -8.95 -11.47 -11.37
N THR A 124 -8.97 -11.35 -10.04
CA THR A 124 -9.00 -12.51 -9.15
C THR A 124 -10.11 -12.36 -8.10
N GLY A 125 -10.56 -13.47 -7.53
CA GLY A 125 -11.49 -13.49 -6.40
C GLY A 125 -11.04 -14.53 -5.36
N GLY A 126 -11.41 -14.32 -4.09
CA GLY A 126 -10.88 -15.11 -2.99
C GLY A 126 -9.59 -14.51 -2.41
N VAL A 127 -8.81 -15.32 -1.68
CA VAL A 127 -7.54 -14.89 -1.06
C VAL A 127 -6.39 -15.07 -2.04
N ASP A 128 -5.86 -13.97 -2.55
CA ASP A 128 -5.03 -13.97 -3.74
C ASP A 128 -3.62 -13.45 -3.54
N LYS A 129 -2.73 -13.94 -4.39
CA LYS A 129 -1.36 -13.47 -4.52
C LYS A 129 -1.03 -13.20 -5.97
N VAL A 130 -0.98 -11.93 -6.33
CA VAL A 130 -0.64 -11.46 -7.67
C VAL A 130 0.77 -10.86 -7.67
N VAL A 131 1.67 -11.42 -8.49
CA VAL A 131 3.00 -10.87 -8.72
C VAL A 131 3.18 -10.50 -10.18
N VAL A 132 3.26 -9.20 -10.46
CA VAL A 132 3.49 -8.67 -11.82
C VAL A 132 4.97 -8.41 -12.04
N GLY A 133 5.51 -8.96 -13.12
CA GLY A 133 6.92 -8.88 -13.49
C GLY A 133 7.29 -7.60 -14.24
N ALA A 134 8.28 -7.70 -15.12
CA ALA A 134 8.79 -6.60 -15.94
C ALA A 134 7.82 -6.18 -17.06
N GLY A 135 6.91 -7.06 -17.48
CA GLY A 135 5.95 -6.77 -18.55
C GLY A 135 4.86 -5.77 -18.14
N GLY A 136 4.58 -5.62 -16.85
CA GLY A 136 3.52 -4.73 -16.35
C GLY A 136 2.11 -5.30 -16.54
N ALA A 137 1.12 -4.47 -16.26
CA ALA A 137 -0.29 -4.81 -16.45
C ALA A 137 -1.13 -3.56 -16.76
N GLY A 138 -2.27 -3.73 -17.41
CA GLY A 138 -3.26 -2.65 -17.54
C GLY A 138 -3.98 -2.47 -16.23
N LEU A 139 -4.82 -3.44 -15.88
CA LEU A 139 -5.59 -3.47 -14.63
C LEU A 139 -5.20 -4.68 -13.78
N ILE A 140 -5.10 -4.49 -12.47
CA ILE A 140 -5.15 -5.55 -11.46
C ILE A 140 -6.38 -5.26 -10.58
N ALA A 141 -7.32 -6.18 -10.55
CA ALA A 141 -8.50 -6.14 -9.69
C ALA A 141 -8.55 -7.43 -8.87
N THR A 142 -8.55 -7.32 -7.54
CA THR A 142 -8.69 -8.47 -6.63
C THR A 142 -10.02 -8.40 -5.87
N GLY A 143 -10.22 -9.30 -4.90
CA GLY A 143 -11.51 -9.77 -4.42
C GLY A 143 -12.09 -8.99 -3.25
N ASN A 144 -12.73 -9.70 -2.32
CA ASN A 144 -13.25 -9.12 -1.07
C ASN A 144 -12.50 -9.65 0.16
N GLU A 145 -11.41 -10.37 -0.05
CA GLU A 145 -10.63 -11.03 0.97
C GLU A 145 -9.21 -10.47 0.97
N ASP A 146 -8.48 -10.66 2.07
CA ASP A 146 -7.12 -10.13 2.24
C ASP A 146 -6.16 -10.61 1.13
N ASP A 147 -5.79 -9.69 0.25
CA ASP A 147 -5.02 -9.96 -0.95
C ASP A 147 -3.57 -9.46 -0.84
N THR A 148 -2.68 -10.06 -1.64
CA THR A 148 -1.31 -9.58 -1.80
C THR A 148 -1.02 -9.26 -3.25
N ILE A 149 -0.81 -7.99 -3.56
CA ILE A 149 -0.44 -7.50 -4.89
C ILE A 149 1.00 -6.98 -4.86
N LYS A 150 1.84 -7.50 -5.75
CA LYS A 150 3.24 -7.04 -5.87
C LYS A 150 3.64 -6.80 -7.31
N THR A 151 3.94 -5.56 -7.65
CA THR A 151 4.53 -5.20 -8.95
C THR A 151 6.06 -5.13 -8.85
N GLN A 152 6.74 -5.17 -10.00
CA GLN A 152 8.20 -5.14 -10.09
C GLN A 152 8.66 -3.99 -11.00
N GLY A 153 9.31 -4.30 -12.12
CA GLY A 153 9.83 -3.28 -13.04
C GLY A 153 8.82 -2.82 -14.10
N GLY A 154 7.71 -3.54 -14.27
CA GLY A 154 6.66 -3.17 -15.21
C GLY A 154 5.67 -2.18 -14.61
N PHE A 155 5.28 -1.18 -15.39
CA PHE A 155 4.25 -0.21 -15.03
C PHE A 155 2.87 -0.88 -14.97
N VAL A 156 2.04 -0.45 -14.02
CA VAL A 156 0.64 -0.87 -13.94
C VAL A 156 -0.28 0.33 -14.08
N SER A 157 -1.27 0.27 -14.98
CA SER A 157 -2.17 1.42 -15.14
C SER A 157 -3.10 1.56 -13.94
N ALA A 158 -3.76 0.52 -13.47
CA ALA A 158 -4.63 0.61 -12.30
C ALA A 158 -4.55 -0.63 -11.42
N ILE A 159 -4.60 -0.42 -10.11
CA ILE A 159 -4.74 -1.46 -9.09
C ILE A 159 -5.97 -1.14 -8.25
N SER A 160 -6.82 -2.14 -8.06
CA SER A 160 -8.00 -2.13 -7.19
C SER A 160 -7.96 -3.41 -6.35
N ALA A 161 -7.67 -3.30 -5.05
CA ALA A 161 -7.53 -4.48 -4.20
C ALA A 161 -8.89 -5.00 -3.66
N GLY A 162 -9.86 -4.10 -3.48
CA GLY A 162 -11.25 -4.47 -3.28
C GLY A 162 -11.68 -4.33 -1.82
N LYS A 163 -11.92 -5.43 -1.12
CA LYS A 163 -12.14 -5.42 0.34
C LYS A 163 -11.20 -6.44 0.99
N GLY A 164 -11.07 -6.35 2.31
CA GLY A 164 -10.11 -7.15 3.05
C GLY A 164 -8.93 -6.27 3.43
N ASP A 165 -8.06 -6.79 4.30
CA ASP A 165 -6.85 -6.08 4.70
C ASP A 165 -5.72 -6.40 3.70
N ASP A 166 -5.53 -5.53 2.70
CA ASP A 166 -4.72 -5.82 1.51
C ASP A 166 -3.26 -5.33 1.64
N ASP A 167 -2.29 -6.14 1.17
CA ASP A 167 -0.87 -5.75 1.03
C ASP A 167 -0.54 -5.45 -0.43
N VAL A 168 -0.44 -4.16 -0.76
CA VAL A 168 -0.14 -3.66 -2.10
C VAL A 168 1.27 -3.07 -2.16
N THR A 169 2.21 -3.80 -2.76
CA THR A 169 3.58 -3.31 -3.00
C THR A 169 3.78 -2.91 -4.46
N ILE A 170 4.07 -1.63 -4.71
CA ILE A 170 4.43 -1.10 -6.03
C ILE A 170 5.95 -1.09 -6.19
N GLY A 171 6.45 -1.79 -7.21
CA GLY A 171 7.87 -1.83 -7.56
C GLY A 171 8.33 -0.59 -8.32
N SER A 172 9.58 -0.63 -8.80
CA SER A 172 10.21 0.48 -9.53
C SER A 172 9.54 0.84 -10.87
N GLY A 173 8.67 -0.04 -11.38
CA GLY A 173 7.87 0.24 -12.57
C GLY A 173 6.80 1.31 -12.36
N GLY A 174 6.39 1.56 -11.11
CA GLY A 174 5.35 2.53 -10.77
C GLY A 174 3.93 2.08 -11.14
N ALA A 175 2.95 2.92 -10.84
CA ALA A 175 1.56 2.75 -11.24
C ALA A 175 0.89 4.10 -11.55
N GLU A 176 -0.18 4.13 -12.35
CA GLU A 176 -0.97 5.38 -12.47
C GLU A 176 -1.83 5.56 -11.22
N SER A 177 -2.67 4.57 -10.90
CA SER A 177 -3.58 4.66 -9.75
C SER A 177 -3.59 3.38 -8.91
N VAL A 178 -3.66 3.57 -7.59
CA VAL A 178 -3.86 2.50 -6.61
C VAL A 178 -5.08 2.83 -5.76
N ALA A 179 -6.03 1.90 -5.69
CA ALA A 179 -7.14 1.90 -4.74
C ALA A 179 -7.06 0.60 -3.93
N ALA A 180 -6.88 0.67 -2.61
CA ALA A 180 -6.84 -0.53 -1.77
C ALA A 180 -8.27 -0.99 -1.44
N GLY A 181 -9.07 -0.16 -0.76
CA GLY A 181 -10.53 -0.27 -0.81
C GLY A 181 -11.20 -0.23 0.55
N ILE A 182 -11.65 -1.36 1.09
CA ILE A 182 -12.21 -1.42 2.44
C ILE A 182 -11.45 -2.46 3.25
N GLY A 183 -10.94 -2.08 4.41
CA GLY A 183 -10.10 -2.90 5.27
C GLY A 183 -8.93 -2.06 5.76
N ASP A 184 -8.15 -2.62 6.68
CA ASP A 184 -6.95 -1.94 7.18
C ASP A 184 -5.77 -2.28 6.24
N ASP A 185 -5.58 -1.45 5.23
CA ASP A 185 -4.71 -1.75 4.09
C ASP A 185 -3.26 -1.30 4.30
N VAL A 186 -2.32 -1.98 3.63
CA VAL A 186 -0.90 -1.58 3.57
C VAL A 186 -0.46 -1.33 2.15
N ILE A 187 -0.10 -0.08 1.84
CA ILE A 187 0.40 0.32 0.52
C ILE A 187 1.89 0.68 0.61
N ASN A 188 2.74 -0.03 -0.12
CA ASN A 188 4.18 0.22 -0.21
C ASN A 188 4.57 0.69 -1.61
N ALA A 189 4.58 2.00 -1.82
CA ALA A 189 4.88 2.64 -3.11
C ALA A 189 6.38 2.91 -3.28
N LYS A 190 7.15 1.92 -3.76
CA LYS A 190 8.60 2.09 -4.00
C LYS A 190 8.93 2.83 -5.28
N GLY A 191 8.09 2.65 -6.31
CA GLY A 191 8.10 3.46 -7.52
C GLY A 191 7.06 4.58 -7.45
N GLY A 192 7.07 5.46 -8.45
CA GLY A 192 6.15 6.58 -8.51
C GLY A 192 4.71 6.13 -8.75
N VAL A 193 3.77 6.78 -8.07
CA VAL A 193 2.32 6.57 -8.26
C VAL A 193 1.62 7.91 -8.50
N SER A 194 0.79 8.05 -9.54
CA SER A 194 0.10 9.33 -9.73
C SER A 194 -0.92 9.58 -8.61
N TYR A 195 -1.78 8.60 -8.34
CA TYR A 195 -2.87 8.71 -7.36
C TYR A 195 -2.97 7.47 -6.48
N ILE A 196 -2.96 7.67 -5.16
CA ILE A 196 -3.23 6.63 -4.16
C ILE A 196 -4.51 6.99 -3.41
N ASN A 197 -5.42 6.02 -3.31
CA ASN A 197 -6.60 6.04 -2.46
C ASN A 197 -6.52 4.80 -1.56
N SER A 198 -6.33 4.96 -0.25
CA SER A 198 -6.24 3.80 0.63
C SER A 198 -7.63 3.24 0.91
N GLY A 199 -8.59 4.08 1.29
CA GLY A 199 -9.99 3.68 1.34
C GLY A 199 -10.55 3.74 2.75
N SER A 200 -11.46 2.84 3.11
CA SER A 200 -12.02 2.86 4.48
C SER A 200 -11.34 1.81 5.35
N GLY A 201 -10.86 2.21 6.52
CA GLY A 201 -10.11 1.37 7.45
C GLY A 201 -8.92 2.16 8.00
N ASP A 202 -8.21 1.62 8.98
CA ASP A 202 -7.01 2.27 9.52
C ASP A 202 -5.79 1.86 8.65
N ASP A 203 -5.50 2.64 7.61
CA ASP A 203 -4.55 2.30 6.55
C ASP A 203 -3.11 2.76 6.83
N VAL A 204 -2.14 2.10 6.20
CA VAL A 204 -0.72 2.50 6.21
C VAL A 204 -0.15 2.65 4.81
N VAL A 205 0.27 3.87 4.46
CA VAL A 205 0.90 4.20 3.18
C VAL A 205 2.37 4.55 3.36
N TYR A 206 3.26 3.77 2.76
CA TYR A 206 4.69 4.06 2.65
C TYR A 206 5.02 4.64 1.28
N LEU A 207 5.47 5.89 1.23
CA LEU A 207 5.98 6.51 0.01
C LEU A 207 7.50 6.38 -0.08
N GLY A 208 7.97 5.83 -1.21
CA GLY A 208 9.38 5.83 -1.59
C GLY A 208 9.80 7.13 -2.27
N ALA A 209 11.06 7.20 -2.69
CA ALA A 209 11.68 8.44 -3.20
C ALA A 209 11.12 8.94 -4.54
N GLU A 210 10.41 8.11 -5.32
CA GLU A 210 9.70 8.60 -6.52
C GLU A 210 8.36 9.26 -6.15
N GLY A 211 7.87 9.06 -4.93
CA GLY A 211 6.70 9.72 -4.35
C GLY A 211 5.36 9.34 -4.99
N ALA A 212 4.37 10.16 -4.69
CA ALA A 212 3.09 10.18 -5.38
C ALA A 212 2.67 11.61 -5.69
N SER A 213 1.72 11.82 -6.62
CA SER A 213 1.18 13.17 -6.83
C SER A 213 0.14 13.51 -5.77
N VAL A 214 -0.76 12.56 -5.49
CA VAL A 214 -1.81 12.69 -4.48
C VAL A 214 -1.97 11.37 -3.73
N VAL A 215 -2.11 11.46 -2.40
CA VAL A 215 -2.57 10.39 -1.52
C VAL A 215 -3.83 10.85 -0.81
N GLN A 216 -4.88 10.04 -0.89
CA GLN A 216 -6.16 10.27 -0.23
C GLN A 216 -6.46 9.09 0.68
N LEU A 217 -6.59 9.33 1.98
CA LEU A 217 -6.71 8.24 2.96
C LEU A 217 -8.17 7.83 3.18
N GLN A 218 -9.08 8.81 3.24
CA GLN A 218 -10.54 8.67 3.33
C GLN A 218 -11.04 8.51 4.76
N ASN A 219 -11.54 7.35 5.17
CA ASN A 219 -12.13 7.18 6.50
C ASN A 219 -11.24 6.25 7.31
N GLY A 220 -10.76 6.69 8.47
CA GLY A 220 -9.89 5.85 9.29
C GLY A 220 -8.89 6.67 10.08
N ASN A 221 -8.12 6.03 10.94
CA ASN A 221 -6.96 6.66 11.56
C ASN A 221 -5.72 6.23 10.80
N ASP A 222 -5.39 6.97 9.75
CA ASP A 222 -4.44 6.53 8.78
C ASP A 222 -3.01 6.98 9.10
N LEU A 223 -2.02 6.26 8.57
CA LEU A 223 -0.60 6.58 8.69
C LEU A 223 0.06 6.71 7.33
N VAL A 224 0.61 7.88 7.02
CA VAL A 224 1.49 8.08 5.86
C VAL A 224 2.94 8.23 6.32
N VAL A 225 3.80 7.31 5.89
CA VAL A 225 5.24 7.37 6.13
C VAL A 225 5.96 7.85 4.88
N LEU A 226 6.55 9.03 4.97
CA LEU A 226 7.27 9.69 3.90
C LEU A 226 8.75 9.31 3.89
N THR A 227 9.30 9.23 2.68
CA THR A 227 10.74 9.26 2.42
C THR A 227 11.03 10.51 1.61
N GLU A 228 12.22 11.09 1.78
CA GLU A 228 12.73 12.17 0.93
C GLU A 228 12.57 11.85 -0.56
N LEU A 229 12.01 12.80 -1.33
CA LEU A 229 11.81 12.63 -2.76
C LEU A 229 13.14 12.83 -3.50
N ALA A 230 13.41 11.96 -4.46
CA ALA A 230 14.59 12.04 -5.32
C ALA A 230 14.54 13.24 -6.29
N ARG A 231 13.36 13.83 -6.50
CA ARG A 231 13.11 14.95 -7.41
C ARG A 231 12.58 16.16 -6.64
N PRO A 232 13.42 17.17 -6.37
CA PRO A 232 13.05 18.31 -5.54
C PRO A 232 11.93 19.18 -6.10
N GLU A 233 11.75 19.17 -7.41
CA GLU A 233 10.70 19.91 -8.10
C GLU A 233 9.32 19.25 -7.98
N HIS A 234 9.27 18.01 -7.47
CA HIS A 234 8.03 17.31 -7.21
C HIS A 234 7.56 17.56 -5.77
N GLY A 235 6.26 17.46 -5.58
CA GLY A 235 5.68 17.43 -4.25
C GLY A 235 4.50 16.47 -4.21
N VAL A 236 4.15 16.06 -2.99
CA VAL A 236 3.02 15.19 -2.72
C VAL A 236 1.92 15.96 -1.99
N ILE A 237 0.69 15.80 -2.45
CA ILE A 237 -0.49 16.25 -1.74
C ILE A 237 -1.02 15.09 -0.91
N LEU A 238 -1.06 15.26 0.41
CA LEU A 238 -1.62 14.30 1.34
C LEU A 238 -2.95 14.82 1.88
N LEU A 239 -3.98 14.00 1.82
CA LEU A 239 -5.33 14.29 2.29
C LEU A 239 -5.73 13.18 3.26
N GLY A 240 -5.76 13.47 4.56
CA GLY A 240 -6.26 12.51 5.56
C GLY A 240 -7.75 12.23 5.38
N ASN A 241 -8.54 13.31 5.37
CA ASN A 241 -10.01 13.35 5.28
C ASN A 241 -10.68 13.12 6.65
N ASP A 242 -11.40 12.02 6.85
CA ASP A 242 -12.19 11.75 8.05
C ASP A 242 -11.44 10.78 8.97
N GLY A 243 -11.32 11.13 10.25
CA GLY A 243 -10.69 10.29 11.26
C GLY A 243 -9.57 11.03 11.99
N THR A 244 -8.54 10.33 12.44
CA THR A 244 -7.40 10.94 13.14
C THR A 244 -6.10 10.48 12.50
N ASP A 245 -5.59 11.31 11.59
CA ASP A 245 -4.55 10.92 10.65
C ASP A 245 -3.16 11.33 11.12
N THR A 246 -2.16 10.54 10.74
CA THR A 246 -0.76 10.74 11.12
C THR A 246 0.13 10.83 9.90
N VAL A 247 0.89 11.92 9.78
CA VAL A 247 2.00 12.01 8.82
C VAL A 247 3.32 11.78 9.54
N SER A 248 4.16 10.92 8.97
CA SER A 248 5.45 10.54 9.55
C SER A 248 6.61 10.89 8.62
N PHE A 249 7.57 11.62 9.18
CA PHE A 249 8.84 12.01 8.56
C PHE A 249 10.00 11.14 9.06
N ALA A 250 9.72 10.01 9.73
CA ALA A 250 10.71 9.15 10.38
C ALA A 250 11.79 8.55 9.44
N ARG A 251 11.67 8.72 8.11
CA ARG A 251 12.69 8.30 7.14
C ARG A 251 13.46 9.46 6.52
N TYR A 252 13.27 10.68 7.00
CA TYR A 252 14.07 11.83 6.60
C TYR A 252 15.46 11.73 7.23
N SER A 253 16.47 12.21 6.50
CA SER A 253 17.88 12.16 6.89
C SER A 253 18.37 13.44 7.57
N VAL A 254 17.45 14.38 7.79
CA VAL A 254 17.63 15.68 8.44
C VAL A 254 16.40 16.02 9.28
N GLY A 255 16.56 16.98 10.19
CA GLY A 255 15.44 17.52 10.96
C GLY A 255 14.41 18.21 10.07
N VAL A 256 13.14 18.10 10.42
CA VAL A 256 12.01 18.63 9.66
C VAL A 256 11.34 19.81 10.37
N THR A 257 10.83 20.76 9.59
CA THR A 257 9.92 21.81 10.05
C THR A 257 8.56 21.58 9.42
N VAL A 258 7.57 21.23 10.22
CA VAL A 258 6.23 20.84 9.76
C VAL A 258 5.18 21.64 10.50
N ASP A 259 4.20 22.16 9.77
CA ASP A 259 3.06 22.90 10.32
C ASP A 259 1.75 22.30 9.82
N LEU A 260 0.94 21.76 10.72
CA LEU A 260 -0.34 21.13 10.38
C LEU A 260 -1.45 22.16 10.03
N GLU A 261 -1.25 23.45 10.32
CA GLU A 261 -2.16 24.54 9.89
C GLU A 261 -1.81 25.05 8.48
N GLU A 262 -0.58 24.86 8.01
CA GLU A 262 -0.13 25.29 6.68
C GLU A 262 -0.65 24.36 5.58
N THR A 263 -1.79 24.73 5.01
CA THR A 263 -2.42 23.99 3.90
C THR A 263 -1.76 24.20 2.53
N GLY A 264 -0.77 25.07 2.43
CA GLY A 264 0.07 25.32 1.26
C GLY A 264 1.17 24.28 1.07
N TRP A 265 2.11 24.58 0.17
CA TRP A 265 3.31 23.76 -0.01
C TRP A 265 4.33 24.11 1.07
N GLN A 266 4.81 23.08 1.76
CA GLN A 266 5.87 23.14 2.76
C GLN A 266 7.12 22.44 2.21
N ASP A 267 8.30 22.90 2.65
CA ASP A 267 9.60 22.27 2.41
C ASP A 267 10.13 21.80 3.77
N PRO A 268 9.73 20.60 4.25
CA PRO A 268 10.01 20.20 5.62
C PRO A 268 11.51 20.15 5.93
N ALA A 269 12.32 19.74 4.97
CA ALA A 269 13.75 19.56 5.17
C ALA A 269 14.58 20.81 4.86
N ALA A 270 13.96 21.89 4.35
CA ALA A 270 14.64 23.09 3.83
C ALA A 270 15.80 22.79 2.86
N THR A 271 15.69 21.68 2.14
CA THR A 271 16.67 21.13 1.22
C THR A 271 15.94 20.56 0.01
N PRO A 272 16.60 20.36 -1.15
CA PRO A 272 15.91 19.91 -2.35
C PRO A 272 15.58 18.40 -2.26
N VAL A 273 14.60 18.05 -1.44
CA VAL A 273 14.10 16.68 -1.22
C VAL A 273 12.57 16.57 -1.37
N GLY A 274 11.96 17.56 -2.03
CA GLY A 274 10.54 17.57 -2.41
C GLY A 274 9.65 18.34 -1.44
N LEU A 275 8.51 18.77 -1.94
CA LEU A 275 7.52 19.54 -1.19
C LEU A 275 6.38 18.65 -0.69
N VAL A 276 5.75 19.05 0.40
CA VAL A 276 4.57 18.37 0.95
C VAL A 276 3.45 19.38 1.15
N GLN A 277 2.22 18.97 0.83
CA GLN A 277 1.01 19.68 1.22
C GLN A 277 0.17 18.76 2.09
N LEU A 278 -0.14 19.22 3.30
CA LEU A 278 -0.90 18.47 4.31
C LEU A 278 -2.30 19.08 4.44
N ARG A 279 -3.31 18.22 4.48
CA ARG A 279 -4.69 18.62 4.82
C ARG A 279 -5.34 17.54 5.66
N ASN A 280 -6.06 17.99 6.70
CA ASN A 280 -6.79 17.11 7.62
C ASN A 280 -5.85 16.06 8.23
N PHE A 281 -4.77 16.53 8.85
CA PHE A 281 -3.88 15.69 9.66
C PHE A 281 -3.88 16.26 11.07
N GLU A 282 -4.05 15.39 12.05
CA GLU A 282 -4.07 15.75 13.47
C GLU A 282 -2.73 15.42 14.11
N ASN A 283 -2.00 14.43 13.59
CA ASN A 283 -0.80 13.91 14.23
C ASN A 283 0.42 14.01 13.31
N VAL A 284 1.58 14.18 13.94
CA VAL A 284 2.87 14.23 13.23
C VAL A 284 3.94 13.47 14.00
N ILE A 285 4.72 12.69 13.24
CA ILE A 285 5.93 12.02 13.71
C ILE A 285 7.12 12.68 13.01
N GLY A 286 8.09 13.15 13.79
CA GLY A 286 9.34 13.73 13.35
C GLY A 286 10.30 12.75 12.67
N SER A 287 11.52 13.22 12.43
CA SER A 287 12.68 12.45 11.99
C SER A 287 13.48 11.92 13.20
N ASP A 288 14.67 11.36 13.00
CA ASP A 288 15.61 11.04 14.11
C ASP A 288 16.59 12.22 14.39
N HIS A 289 16.16 13.45 14.09
CA HIS A 289 16.95 14.67 14.17
C HIS A 289 16.13 15.80 14.80
N ALA A 290 16.78 16.93 15.14
CA ALA A 290 16.10 18.07 15.74
C ALA A 290 15.01 18.66 14.84
N ASP A 291 13.76 18.45 15.23
CA ASP A 291 12.56 18.82 14.48
C ASP A 291 11.87 20.06 15.06
N ASN A 292 11.09 20.75 14.23
CA ASN A 292 10.12 21.76 14.65
C ASN A 292 8.75 21.32 14.16
N LEU A 293 7.92 20.83 15.08
CA LEU A 293 6.61 20.27 14.78
C LEU A 293 5.53 21.20 15.34
N THR A 294 4.71 21.76 14.47
CA THR A 294 3.59 22.64 14.83
C THR A 294 2.28 21.90 14.60
N GLY A 295 1.44 21.86 15.66
CA GLY A 295 0.10 21.28 15.62
C GLY A 295 -0.90 22.15 14.88
N ASN A 296 -2.18 21.87 15.09
CA ASN A 296 -3.28 22.71 14.64
C ASN A 296 -4.27 22.94 15.78
N ALA A 297 -5.50 23.36 15.44
CA ALA A 297 -6.52 23.64 16.44
C ALA A 297 -7.16 22.39 17.07
N LEU A 298 -6.96 21.21 16.47
CA LEU A 298 -7.51 19.94 16.96
C LEU A 298 -6.56 19.29 17.98
N ASP A 299 -7.02 18.24 18.66
CA ASP A 299 -6.18 17.37 19.47
C ASP A 299 -5.02 16.78 18.66
N ASN A 300 -3.79 17.22 18.90
CA ASN A 300 -2.62 16.71 18.19
C ASN A 300 -1.86 15.65 18.98
N LYS A 301 -1.32 14.64 18.29
CA LYS A 301 -0.28 13.76 18.84
C LYS A 301 1.04 14.01 18.13
N PHE A 302 2.06 14.27 18.93
CA PHE A 302 3.44 14.44 18.50
C PHE A 302 4.30 13.26 18.95
N THR A 303 5.21 12.86 18.07
CA THR A 303 6.35 12.00 18.40
C THR A 303 7.57 12.64 17.75
N GLY A 304 8.53 13.10 18.56
CA GLY A 304 9.77 13.70 18.06
C GLY A 304 10.72 12.64 17.48
N ASN A 305 10.74 11.46 18.09
CA ASN A 305 11.80 10.46 18.08
C ASN A 305 13.09 11.02 18.73
N ALA A 306 14.27 10.63 18.21
CA ALA A 306 15.52 11.19 18.69
C ALA A 306 15.70 12.60 18.12
N GLY A 307 16.24 13.53 18.90
CA GLY A 307 16.37 14.89 18.42
C GLY A 307 16.53 15.86 19.57
N ALA A 308 16.54 17.14 19.25
CA ALA A 308 16.27 18.18 20.24
C ALA A 308 15.11 18.96 19.65
N ASP A 309 13.91 18.51 19.98
CA ASP A 309 12.72 18.80 19.20
C ASP A 309 11.95 19.96 19.80
N VAL A 310 11.21 20.65 18.94
CA VAL A 310 10.32 21.74 19.35
C VAL A 310 8.90 21.41 18.97
N PHE A 311 8.05 21.20 19.98
CA PHE A 311 6.62 20.99 19.82
C PHE A 311 5.89 22.31 19.99
N THR A 312 5.26 22.82 18.93
CA THR A 312 4.53 24.09 18.94
C THR A 312 3.04 23.84 18.98
N PHE A 313 2.39 24.36 20.02
CA PHE A 313 0.96 24.21 20.26
C PHE A 313 0.26 25.53 19.87
N THR A 314 -0.56 25.48 18.82
CA THR A 314 -1.30 26.64 18.29
C THR A 314 -2.77 26.64 18.68
N GLY A 315 -3.27 25.51 19.19
CA GLY A 315 -4.63 25.34 19.68
C GLY A 315 -5.09 26.51 20.53
N THR A 316 -6.28 27.03 20.21
CA THR A 316 -6.99 28.07 20.99
C THR A 316 -8.18 27.47 21.75
N GLU A 317 -8.28 26.14 21.75
CA GLU A 317 -9.47 25.46 22.24
C GLU A 317 -9.56 25.52 23.76
N LYS A 318 -10.59 26.26 24.19
CA LYS A 318 -11.20 26.13 25.52
C LYS A 318 -12.45 25.27 25.44
N ASP A 319 -12.51 24.30 24.52
CA ASP A 319 -13.62 23.37 24.50
C ASP A 319 -13.40 22.34 25.62
N PRO A 320 -14.25 22.27 26.66
CA PRO A 320 -14.15 21.25 27.68
C PRO A 320 -14.44 19.82 27.19
N GLU A 321 -14.90 19.64 25.95
CA GLU A 321 -15.04 18.34 25.27
C GLU A 321 -13.87 18.02 24.32
N ALA A 322 -13.05 19.01 23.94
CA ALA A 322 -11.78 18.75 23.27
C ALA A 322 -10.83 18.04 24.24
N GLY A 323 -10.04 17.11 23.72
CA GLY A 323 -9.15 16.33 24.55
C GLY A 323 -7.85 17.08 24.84
N PHE A 324 -6.73 16.44 24.60
CA PHE A 324 -5.41 16.96 24.98
C PHE A 324 -4.48 16.89 23.78
N ASP A 325 -3.69 17.94 23.57
CA ASP A 325 -2.46 17.78 22.80
C ASP A 325 -1.54 16.83 23.56
N ARG A 326 -0.84 15.95 22.86
CA ARG A 326 -0.04 14.89 23.45
C ARG A 326 1.35 14.85 22.83
N VAL A 327 2.38 14.90 23.67
CA VAL A 327 3.74 14.55 23.27
C VAL A 327 4.04 13.17 23.84
N LEU A 328 4.36 12.21 22.97
CA LEU A 328 4.44 10.81 23.34
C LEU A 328 5.81 10.39 23.88
N ASP A 329 6.85 11.17 23.61
CA ASP A 329 8.26 10.82 23.82
C ASP A 329 9.14 12.01 24.26
N TYR A 330 8.55 13.02 24.92
CA TYR A 330 9.28 14.21 25.38
C TYR A 330 10.51 13.88 26.25
N GLU A 331 11.67 14.42 25.89
CA GLU A 331 12.93 14.29 26.62
C GLU A 331 13.28 15.59 27.40
N GLU A 332 13.18 15.55 28.74
CA GLU A 332 13.50 16.69 29.62
C GLU A 332 14.94 17.20 29.40
N GLY A 333 15.10 18.51 29.25
CA GLY A 333 16.39 19.17 29.04
C GLY A 333 16.99 18.99 27.64
N ILE A 334 16.27 18.33 26.73
CA ILE A 334 16.61 18.16 25.32
C ILE A 334 15.54 18.83 24.45
N ASP A 335 14.28 18.47 24.67
CA ASP A 335 13.14 18.98 23.92
C ASP A 335 12.53 20.24 24.53
N LEU A 336 11.84 21.01 23.70
CA LEU A 336 11.20 22.26 24.08
C LEU A 336 9.72 22.29 23.67
N LEU A 337 8.91 22.87 24.55
CA LEU A 337 7.49 23.14 24.30
C LEU A 337 7.33 24.63 23.94
N ARG A 338 6.91 24.93 22.71
CA ARG A 338 6.65 26.30 22.27
C ARG A 338 5.17 26.65 22.49
N LEU A 339 4.94 27.67 23.32
CA LEU A 339 3.61 28.19 23.68
C LEU A 339 3.50 29.68 23.34
N PRO A 340 3.15 30.03 22.10
CA PRO A 340 3.07 31.42 21.65
C PRO A 340 2.10 32.24 22.51
N GLY A 341 2.54 33.43 22.95
CA GLY A 341 1.71 34.35 23.73
C GLY A 341 1.35 33.91 25.16
N GLN A 342 1.96 32.85 25.69
CA GLN A 342 1.86 32.46 27.11
C GLN A 342 3.10 32.92 27.90
N ALA A 343 3.05 32.82 29.23
CA ALA A 343 4.23 32.93 30.08
C ALA A 343 4.28 31.78 31.07
N PHE A 344 5.48 31.39 31.51
CA PHE A 344 5.66 30.28 32.47
C PHE A 344 4.81 30.43 33.75
N GLY A 345 4.64 31.67 34.23
CA GLY A 345 3.85 31.96 35.42
C GLY A 345 2.34 31.73 35.26
N ASP A 346 1.85 31.56 34.04
CA ASP A 346 0.44 31.31 33.73
C ASP A 346 0.12 29.82 33.61
N LEU A 347 1.14 28.95 33.65
CA LEU A 347 0.99 27.51 33.50
C LEU A 347 0.61 26.85 34.83
N VAL A 348 -0.27 25.86 34.76
CA VAL A 348 -0.52 24.92 35.86
C VAL A 348 0.01 23.56 35.44
N ILE A 349 1.03 23.08 36.13
CA ILE A 349 1.73 21.82 35.83
C ILE A 349 1.49 20.85 36.98
N GLN A 350 0.95 19.67 36.68
CA GLN A 350 0.64 18.65 37.69
C GLN A 350 0.67 17.23 37.10
N ASP A 351 0.91 16.23 37.95
CA ASP A 351 0.80 14.84 37.54
C ASP A 351 -0.64 14.48 37.16
N TYR A 352 -0.79 13.72 36.08
CA TYR A 352 -2.05 13.16 35.62
C TYR A 352 -1.86 11.67 35.30
N GLY A 353 -2.04 10.84 36.32
CA GLY A 353 -1.73 9.40 36.21
C GLY A 353 -0.22 9.17 36.07
N ALA A 354 0.19 8.53 34.97
CA ALA A 354 1.61 8.34 34.63
C ALA A 354 2.21 9.51 33.83
N SER A 355 1.38 10.46 33.41
CA SER A 355 1.78 11.59 32.57
C SER A 355 1.88 12.89 33.36
N LEU A 356 2.43 13.92 32.73
CA LEU A 356 2.42 15.30 33.22
C LEU A 356 1.39 16.12 32.41
N LEU A 357 0.48 16.81 33.09
CA LEU A 357 -0.50 17.70 32.49
C LEU A 357 -0.05 19.16 32.66
N ILE A 358 -0.03 19.90 31.56
CA ILE A 358 0.28 21.32 31.49
C ILE A 358 -0.98 22.04 31.00
N THR A 359 -1.61 22.80 31.89
CA THR A 359 -2.77 23.62 31.56
C THR A 359 -2.32 25.06 31.33
N HIS A 360 -2.72 25.65 30.20
CA HIS A 360 -2.50 27.06 29.88
C HIS A 360 -3.79 27.72 29.38
N ALA A 361 -3.74 29.01 29.07
CA ALA A 361 -4.95 29.76 28.72
C ALA A 361 -5.61 29.29 27.40
N ASN A 362 -4.90 28.52 26.57
CA ASN A 362 -5.34 28.14 25.24
C ASN A 362 -5.61 26.64 25.08
N GLY A 363 -5.40 25.82 26.11
CA GLY A 363 -5.56 24.39 26.04
C GLY A 363 -4.80 23.64 27.13
N ASP A 364 -4.88 22.32 27.04
CA ASP A 364 -4.23 21.36 27.93
C ASP A 364 -3.29 20.45 27.12
N ILE A 365 -2.06 20.28 27.60
CA ILE A 365 -1.02 19.46 26.98
C ILE A 365 -0.65 18.33 27.94
N LEU A 366 -0.58 17.11 27.41
CA LEU A 366 -0.19 15.92 28.15
C LEU A 366 1.17 15.41 27.65
N LEU A 367 2.17 15.44 28.52
CA LEU A 367 3.45 14.76 28.28
C LEU A 367 3.36 13.35 28.82
N LYS A 368 3.39 12.37 27.93
CA LYS A 368 3.18 10.96 28.27
C LYS A 368 4.35 10.41 29.10
N ASP A 369 4.04 9.62 30.13
CA ASP A 369 5.02 8.91 30.96
C ASP A 369 6.01 9.84 31.72
N MET A 370 5.66 11.12 31.89
CA MET A 370 6.48 12.15 32.55
C MET A 370 6.03 12.51 33.98
N ALA A 371 5.22 11.69 34.64
CA ALA A 371 4.83 11.96 36.03
C ALA A 371 6.04 12.09 36.98
N GLY A 372 6.02 13.10 37.84
CA GLY A 372 7.09 13.42 38.78
C GLY A 372 8.25 14.25 38.21
N VAL A 373 8.25 14.54 36.91
CA VAL A 373 9.22 15.46 36.28
C VAL A 373 8.87 16.90 36.64
N THR A 374 9.91 17.72 36.89
CA THR A 374 9.74 19.13 37.25
C THR A 374 10.22 20.00 36.10
N LEU A 375 9.28 20.55 35.34
CA LEU A 375 9.60 21.50 34.28
C LEU A 375 9.85 22.91 34.86
N ASP A 376 10.81 23.62 34.30
CA ASP A 376 11.08 25.03 34.57
C ASP A 376 10.99 25.88 33.29
N ALA A 377 11.23 27.19 33.42
CA ALA A 377 11.07 28.10 32.28
C ALA A 377 12.02 27.83 31.09
N SER A 378 13.06 27.01 31.27
CA SER A 378 14.00 26.64 30.21
C SER A 378 13.48 25.52 29.29
N ASP A 379 12.47 24.77 29.72
CA ASP A 379 11.80 23.72 28.92
C ASP A 379 10.80 24.30 27.90
N PHE A 380 10.60 25.62 27.92
CA PHE A 380 9.57 26.30 27.13
C PHE A 380 10.14 27.42 26.26
N LEU A 381 9.48 27.62 25.12
CA LEU A 381 9.68 28.78 24.26
C LEU A 381 8.41 29.64 24.28
N PHE A 382 8.46 30.76 25.00
CA PHE A 382 7.43 31.79 25.03
C PHE A 382 7.79 32.89 24.02
N VAL A 383 7.26 32.80 22.80
CA VAL A 383 7.50 33.77 21.71
C VAL A 383 6.28 34.60 21.38
#